data_AF-A0A969TX79-F1
#
_entry.id   AF-A0A969TX79-F1
#
_cell.length_a   1.000
_cell.length_b   1.000
_cell.length_c   1.000
_cell.angle_alpha   90.00
_cell.angle_beta   90.00
_cell.angle_gamma   90.00
#
_symmetry.space_group_name_H-M   'P 1'
#
loop_
_entity.id
_entity.type
_entity.pdbx_description
1 polymer ?
#
loop_
_entity_poly.entity_id
_entity_poly.type
_entity_poly.pdbx_seq_one_letter_code
_entity_poly.pdbx_strand_id
1 'polypeptide(L)' 'MAEELTGNPPKFGGSTGGLLTKADVEEKYAITWTSTKEQVFEMPTGGAAIMNEGDNLLYLARKEQCLALGAQ' A
#
# COMPACT_ATOMS: atom_id res chain seq x y z
N MET A 1 -13.57 5.81 17.54
CA MET A 1 -12.31 5.05 17.44
C MET A 1 -12.13 4.74 15.96
N ALA A 2 -10.92 4.84 15.42
CA ALA A 2 -10.68 4.41 14.03
C ALA A 2 -10.93 2.90 13.95
N GLU A 3 -11.69 2.46 12.95
CA GLU A 3 -11.93 1.04 12.71
C GLU A 3 -10.62 0.36 12.30
N GLU A 4 -10.40 -0.86 12.77
CA GLU A 4 -9.20 -1.62 12.49
C GLU A 4 -9.20 -2.08 11.03
N LEU A 5 -8.13 -1.77 10.29
CA LEU A 5 -8.01 -2.17 8.89
C LEU A 5 -7.56 -3.62 8.79
N THR A 6 -8.28 -4.42 8.02
CA THR A 6 -7.96 -5.82 7.74
C THR A 6 -7.31 -5.97 6.35
N GLY A 7 -6.35 -6.87 6.22
CA GLY A 7 -5.74 -7.21 4.93
C GLY A 7 -4.28 -7.64 5.08
N ASN A 8 -3.74 -8.28 4.04
CA ASN A 8 -2.36 -8.73 4.01
C ASN A 8 -1.46 -7.73 3.27
N PRO A 9 -0.25 -7.44 3.77
CA PRO A 9 0.70 -6.62 3.04
C PRO A 9 1.11 -7.32 1.73
N PRO A 10 1.22 -6.60 0.61
CA PRO A 10 1.80 -7.14 -0.61
C PRO A 10 3.23 -7.67 -0.38
N LYS A 11 3.62 -8.70 -1.13
CA LYS A 11 4.97 -9.28 -1.03
C LYS A 11 5.95 -8.31 -1.70
N PHE A 12 6.74 -7.62 -0.87
CA PHE A 12 7.72 -6.64 -1.31
C PHE A 12 8.96 -6.65 -0.42
N GLY A 13 10.14 -6.58 -1.03
CA GLY A 13 11.43 -6.59 -0.32
C GLY A 13 11.78 -5.29 0.40
N GLY A 14 10.94 -4.25 0.25
CA GLY A 14 11.18 -2.91 0.79
C GLY A 14 11.85 -1.97 -0.21
N SER A 15 11.71 -0.67 0.02
CA SER A 15 12.36 0.38 -0.77
C SER A 15 12.72 1.58 0.12
N THR A 16 13.54 2.49 -0.42
CA THR A 16 13.93 3.73 0.26
C THR A 16 12.91 4.87 0.09
N GLY A 17 11.89 4.68 -0.77
CA GLY A 17 10.85 5.68 -1.05
C GLY A 17 9.59 5.56 -0.18
N GLY A 18 9.63 4.73 0.86
CA GLY A 18 8.48 4.40 1.70
C GLY A 18 8.12 5.45 2.77
N LEU A 19 7.60 4.98 3.90
CA LEU A 19 7.19 5.81 5.02
C LEU A 19 8.40 6.47 5.70
N LEU A 20 8.25 7.75 6.07
CA LEU A 20 9.21 8.52 6.87
C LEU A 20 8.58 8.92 8.20
N THR A 21 9.32 9.65 9.04
CA THR A 21 8.85 10.12 10.37
C THR A 21 7.47 10.79 10.34
N LYS A 22 7.11 11.49 9.25
CA LYS A 22 5.78 12.09 9.05
C LYS A 22 4.63 11.08 9.20
N ALA A 23 4.85 9.83 8.81
CA ALA A 23 3.87 8.75 8.93
C ALA A 23 3.51 8.38 10.38
N ASP A 24 4.44 8.62 11.31
CA ASP A 24 4.26 8.32 12.74
C ASP A 24 3.75 9.53 13.53
N VAL A 25 4.16 10.75 13.16
CA VAL A 25 3.91 11.96 13.96
C VAL A 25 2.81 12.88 13.42
N GLU A 26 2.44 12.76 12.14
CA GLU A 26 1.49 13.67 11.50
C GLU A 26 0.34 12.91 10.83
N GLU A 27 0.63 12.16 9.77
CA GLU A 27 -0.37 11.43 9.00
C GLU A 27 0.26 10.35 8.12
N LYS A 28 -0.49 9.26 7.91
CA LYS A 28 -0.24 8.25 6.89
C LYS A 28 -1.56 7.81 6.28
N TYR A 29 -1.49 7.29 5.06
CA TYR A 29 -2.65 6.84 4.32
C TYR A 29 -2.58 5.34 4.13
N ALA A 30 -3.74 4.69 4.13
CA ALA A 30 -3.87 3.28 3.85
C ALA A 30 -4.80 3.09 2.64
N ILE A 31 -4.47 2.13 1.80
CA ILE A 31 -5.32 1.66 0.71
C ILE A 31 -5.56 0.17 0.88
N THR A 32 -6.84 -0.21 0.84
CA THR A 32 -7.30 -1.60 0.89
C THR A 32 -8.01 -1.94 -0.39
N TRP A 33 -7.72 -3.11 -0.95
CA TRP A 33 -8.40 -3.61 -2.15
C TRP A 33 -8.43 -5.13 -2.14
N THR A 34 -9.34 -5.70 -2.93
CA THR A 34 -9.44 -7.14 -3.13
C THR A 34 -8.91 -7.50 -4.51
N SER A 35 -8.11 -8.57 -4.60
CA SER A 35 -7.64 -9.12 -5.87
C SER A 35 -8.15 -10.54 -6.05
N THR A 36 -8.51 -10.91 -7.27
CA THR A 36 -8.96 -12.28 -7.59
C THR A 36 -7.82 -13.26 -7.81
N LYS A 37 -6.58 -12.77 -7.87
CA LYS A 37 -5.37 -13.60 -8.07
C LYS A 37 -4.13 -12.89 -7.54
N GLU A 38 -3.10 -13.68 -7.31
CA GLU A 38 -1.75 -13.15 -7.10
C GLU A 38 -1.16 -12.61 -8.41
N GLN A 39 -0.75 -11.34 -8.41
CA GLN A 39 -0.18 -10.70 -9.61
C GLN A 39 0.81 -9.58 -9.26
N VAL A 40 1.71 -9.27 -10.19
CA VAL A 40 2.71 -8.21 -10.05
C VAL A 40 2.07 -6.85 -10.34
N PHE A 41 2.44 -5.84 -9.58
CA PHE A 41 2.10 -4.43 -9.83
C PHE A 41 3.28 -3.52 -9.48
N GLU A 42 3.23 -2.28 -9.95
CA GLU A 42 4.25 -1.28 -9.66
C GLU A 42 3.89 -0.48 -8.40
N MET A 43 4.86 -0.34 -7.50
CA MET A 43 4.69 0.49 -6.32
C MET A 43 4.80 1.97 -6.69
N PRO A 44 3.92 2.85 -6.20
CA PRO A 44 4.02 4.30 -6.45
C PRO A 44 5.28 4.93 -5.80
N THR A 45 5.97 4.17 -4.93
CA THR A 45 7.25 4.53 -4.31
C THR A 45 8.47 3.95 -5.05
N GLY A 46 8.24 3.32 -6.21
CA GLY A 46 9.24 2.68 -7.04
C GLY A 46 9.48 1.21 -6.68
N GLY A 47 9.61 0.38 -7.71
CA GLY A 47 9.82 -1.07 -7.61
C GLY A 47 8.57 -1.89 -7.92
N ALA A 48 8.75 -3.19 -8.11
CA ALA A 48 7.65 -4.13 -8.34
C ALA A 48 7.32 -4.90 -7.06
N ALA A 49 6.04 -5.01 -6.75
CA ALA A 49 5.52 -5.83 -5.66
C ALA A 49 4.53 -6.86 -6.21
N ILE A 50 4.25 -7.89 -5.41
CA ILE A 50 3.23 -8.90 -5.75
C ILE A 50 2.05 -8.70 -4.79
N MET A 51 0.87 -8.41 -5.34
CA MET A 51 -0.36 -8.35 -4.54
C MET A 51 -0.86 -9.78 -4.25
N ASN A 52 -1.42 -9.99 -3.08
CA ASN A 52 -1.99 -11.27 -2.68
C ASN A 52 -3.35 -11.48 -3.36
N GLU A 53 -3.74 -12.73 -3.56
CA GLU A 53 -5.15 -13.06 -3.78
C GLU A 53 -5.96 -12.77 -2.50
N GLY A 54 -7.14 -12.16 -2.66
CA GLY A 54 -7.97 -11.68 -1.55
C GLY A 54 -7.62 -10.26 -1.09
N ASP A 55 -7.74 -10.02 0.22
CA ASP A 55 -7.63 -8.69 0.82
C ASP A 55 -6.18 -8.23 0.95
N ASN A 56 -5.88 -7.10 0.31
CA ASN A 56 -4.60 -6.42 0.39
C ASN A 56 -4.71 -5.14 1.20
N LEU A 57 -3.67 -4.83 1.97
CA LEU A 57 -3.53 -3.60 2.74
C LEU A 57 -2.15 -3.01 2.52
N LEU A 58 -2.08 -1.76 2.07
CA LEU A 58 -0.83 -1.03 1.88
C LEU A 58 -0.87 0.34 2.53
N TYR A 59 0.20 0.68 3.25
CA TYR A 59 0.41 2.01 3.82
C TYR A 59 1.32 2.87 2.94
N LEU A 60 0.91 4.12 2.71
CA LEU A 60 1.60 5.10 1.88
C LEU A 60 1.69 6.46 2.57
N ALA A 61 2.70 7.25 2.18
CA ALA A 61 3.00 8.53 2.82
C ALA A 61 2.04 9.65 2.38
N ARG A 62 1.43 9.54 1.20
CA ARG A 62 0.55 10.58 0.62
C ARG A 62 -0.70 9.98 -0.01
N LYS A 63 -1.83 10.68 0.12
CA LYS A 63 -3.10 10.34 -0.54
C LYS A 63 -2.97 10.19 -2.06
N GLU A 64 -2.16 11.03 -2.70
CA GLU A 64 -1.91 10.97 -4.14
C GLU A 64 -1.32 9.62 -4.58
N GLN A 65 -0.43 9.02 -3.77
CA GLN A 65 0.15 7.71 -4.07
C GLN A 65 -0.92 6.60 -4.01
N CYS A 66 -1.88 6.70 -3.08
CA CYS A 66 -3.02 5.79 -3.03
C CYS A 66 -3.90 5.92 -4.28
N LEU A 67 -4.15 7.15 -4.73
CA LEU A 67 -4.96 7.41 -5.94
C LEU A 67 -4.24 6.95 -7.21
N ALA A 68 -2.92 7.15 -7.28
CA ALA A 68 -2.11 6.66 -8.40
C ALA A 68 -2.15 5.13 -8.48
N LEU A 69 -2.06 4.43 -7.34
CA LEU A 69 -2.18 2.97 -7.30
C LEU A 69 -3.57 2.48 -7.71
N GLY A 70 -4.64 3.20 -7.31
CA GLY A 70 -6.01 2.84 -7.68
C GLY A 70 -6.38 3.12 -9.14
N ALA A 71 -5.57 3.87 -9.87
CA ALA A 71 -5.78 4.20 -11.28
C ALA A 71 -5.02 3.29 -12.26
N GLN A 72 -4.20 2.36 -11.74
CA GLN A 72 -3.42 1.39 -12.51
C GLN A 72 -4.28 0.18 -12.92
#